data_AF-A0A562QRH2-F1
#
_entry.id   AF-A0A562QRH2-F1
#
_cell.length_a   1.000
_cell.length_b   1.000
_cell.length_c   1.000
_cell.angle_alpha   90.00
_cell.angle_beta   90.00
_cell.angle_gamma   90.00
#
_symmetry.space_group_name_H-M   'P 1'
#
loop_
_entity.id
_entity.type
_entity.pdbx_description
1 polymer ?
#
loop_
_entity_poly.entity_id
_entity_poly.type
_entity_poly.pdbx_seq_one_letter_code
_entity_poly.pdbx_strand_id
1 'polypeptide(L)'
;MALEKQWRVNDIVNESKINEDLKLNLEKQVAAAVWLQTIGKIAEAIILLKLFLLGDDSDGEKKILTGVWVQAVGQLSQAIGVEKQITATTKEIVIEGQKIAITGDWYQTIGAALQAIGGEQVLVEEQQEEIVEFVP
;
A
#
# COMPACT_ATOMS: atom_id res chain seq x y z
N MET A 1 35.88 -31.76 -25.40
CA MET A 1 36.22 -30.45 -24.80
C MET A 1 35.31 -29.31 -25.27
N ALA A 2 35.02 -29.14 -26.57
CA ALA A 2 34.10 -28.08 -27.05
C ALA A 2 32.63 -28.30 -26.65
N LEU A 3 32.12 -29.53 -26.81
CA LEU A 3 30.76 -29.93 -26.41
C LEU A 3 30.53 -29.78 -24.89
N GLU A 4 31.59 -29.97 -24.08
CA GLU A 4 31.53 -29.82 -22.63
C GLU A 4 31.42 -28.38 -22.13
N LYS A 5 31.90 -27.43 -22.93
CA LYS A 5 31.72 -26.00 -22.64
C LYS A 5 30.32 -25.54 -23.08
N GLN A 6 29.83 -26.09 -24.19
CA GLN A 6 28.53 -25.71 -24.74
C GLN A 6 27.34 -26.16 -23.87
N TRP A 7 27.37 -27.37 -23.29
CA TRP A 7 26.32 -27.78 -22.36
C TRP A 7 26.30 -26.93 -21.08
N ARG A 8 27.48 -26.58 -20.53
CA ARG A 8 27.57 -25.73 -19.33
C ARG A 8 27.04 -24.33 -19.56
N VAL A 9 27.35 -23.74 -20.73
CA VAL A 9 26.81 -22.42 -21.09
C VAL A 9 25.28 -22.49 -21.22
N ASN A 10 24.74 -23.52 -21.87
CA ASN A 10 23.30 -23.68 -22.00
C ASN A 10 22.60 -23.86 -20.64
N ASP A 11 23.20 -24.60 -19.72
CA ASP A 11 22.67 -24.83 -18.38
C ASP A 11 22.62 -23.54 -17.57
N ILE A 12 23.70 -22.74 -17.59
CA ILE A 12 23.78 -21.43 -16.93
C ILE A 12 22.75 -20.45 -17.50
N VAL A 13 22.60 -20.40 -18.84
CA VAL A 13 21.60 -19.52 -19.47
C VAL A 13 20.18 -19.95 -19.11
N ASN A 14 19.91 -21.25 -19.05
CA ASN A 14 18.61 -21.79 -18.66
C ASN A 14 18.28 -21.46 -17.20
N GLU A 15 19.23 -21.67 -16.28
CA GLU A 15 19.07 -21.33 -14.85
C GLU A 15 18.84 -19.83 -14.64
N SER A 16 19.61 -18.97 -15.33
CA SER A 16 19.42 -17.51 -15.27
C SER A 16 18.02 -17.10 -15.71
N LYS A 17 17.52 -17.68 -16.79
CA LYS A 17 16.19 -17.40 -17.30
C LYS A 17 15.10 -17.85 -16.33
N ILE A 18 15.23 -19.04 -15.75
CA ILE A 18 14.29 -19.56 -14.73
C ILE A 18 14.24 -18.59 -13.53
N ASN A 19 15.39 -18.10 -13.08
CA ASN A 19 15.46 -17.17 -11.95
C ASN A 19 14.80 -15.82 -12.27
N GLU A 20 14.96 -15.30 -13.50
CA GLU A 20 14.28 -14.08 -13.95
C GLU A 20 12.76 -14.26 -14.02
N ASP A 21 12.28 -15.36 -14.59
CA ASP A 21 10.85 -15.68 -14.69
C ASP A 21 10.22 -15.85 -13.29
N LEU A 22 10.94 -16.50 -12.37
CA LEU A 22 10.51 -16.64 -10.97
C LEU A 22 10.41 -15.29 -10.27
N LYS A 23 11.43 -14.43 -10.44
CA LYS A 23 11.44 -13.08 -9.86
C LYS A 23 10.25 -12.26 -10.36
N LEU A 24 10.01 -12.25 -11.67
CA LEU A 24 8.88 -11.53 -12.25
C LEU A 24 7.52 -12.04 -11.73
N ASN A 25 7.39 -13.35 -11.55
CA ASN A 25 6.16 -13.94 -10.98
C ASN A 25 5.96 -13.52 -9.51
N LEU A 26 7.03 -13.43 -8.71
CA LEU A 26 6.95 -12.92 -7.34
C LEU A 26 6.58 -11.43 -7.31
N GLU A 27 7.15 -10.61 -8.20
CA GLU A 27 6.79 -9.19 -8.32
C GLU A 27 5.30 -9.00 -8.67
N LYS A 28 4.75 -9.83 -9.57
CA LYS A 28 3.30 -9.87 -9.85
C LYS A 28 2.45 -10.24 -8.63
N GLN A 29 2.91 -11.17 -7.82
CA GLN A 29 2.23 -11.52 -6.57
C GLN A 29 2.26 -10.37 -5.57
N VAL A 30 3.37 -9.63 -5.48
CA VAL A 30 3.46 -8.42 -4.66
C VAL A 30 2.45 -7.37 -5.15
N ALA A 31 2.36 -7.11 -6.46
CA ALA A 31 1.37 -6.17 -6.98
C ALA A 31 -0.07 -6.57 -6.66
N ALA A 32 -0.41 -7.85 -6.79
CA ALA A 32 -1.72 -8.36 -6.41
C ALA A 32 -2.01 -8.14 -4.90
N ALA A 33 -1.01 -8.36 -4.04
CA ALA A 33 -1.13 -8.09 -2.61
C ALA A 33 -1.31 -6.59 -2.30
N VAL A 34 -0.61 -5.71 -3.02
CA VAL A 34 -0.77 -4.25 -2.88
C VAL A 34 -2.16 -3.80 -3.30
N TRP A 35 -2.72 -4.35 -4.39
CA TRP A 35 -4.11 -4.10 -4.79
C TRP A 35 -5.13 -4.61 -3.76
N LEU A 36 -4.88 -5.75 -3.14
CA LEU A 36 -5.72 -6.26 -2.05
C LEU A 36 -5.71 -5.30 -0.85
N GLN A 37 -4.54 -4.75 -0.49
CA GLN A 37 -4.43 -3.71 0.54
C GLN A 37 -5.21 -2.45 0.16
N THR A 38 -5.19 -2.03 -1.11
CA THR A 38 -6.00 -0.90 -1.61
C THR A 38 -7.49 -1.10 -1.36
N ILE A 39 -8.00 -2.29 -1.68
CA ILE A 39 -9.41 -2.63 -1.44
C ILE A 39 -9.72 -2.58 0.07
N GLY A 40 -8.84 -3.17 0.89
CA GLY A 40 -8.99 -3.16 2.35
C GLY A 40 -9.04 -1.75 2.94
N LYS A 41 -8.11 -0.87 2.53
CA LYS A 41 -8.02 0.50 3.04
C LYS A 41 -9.20 1.38 2.59
N ILE A 42 -9.71 1.18 1.36
CA ILE A 42 -10.94 1.87 0.90
C ILE A 42 -12.17 1.37 1.69
N ALA A 43 -12.27 0.06 1.93
CA ALA A 43 -13.36 -0.49 2.71
C ALA A 43 -13.36 0.06 4.15
N GLU A 44 -12.19 0.11 4.79
CA GLU A 44 -11.99 0.75 6.10
C GLU A 44 -12.47 2.20 6.10
N ALA A 45 -12.03 3.02 5.14
CA ALA A 45 -12.43 4.42 5.01
C ALA A 45 -13.96 4.60 4.91
N ILE A 46 -14.63 3.74 4.13
CA ILE A 46 -16.09 3.78 3.95
C ILE A 46 -16.82 3.33 5.22
N ILE A 47 -16.31 2.32 5.92
CA ILE A 47 -16.91 1.82 7.17
C ILE A 47 -16.77 2.87 8.27
N LEU A 48 -15.60 3.48 8.42
CA LEU A 48 -15.38 4.57 9.38
C LEU A 48 -16.21 5.80 9.06
N LEU A 49 -16.38 6.15 7.77
CA LEU A 49 -17.32 7.22 7.39
C LEU A 49 -18.75 6.92 7.87
N LYS A 50 -19.20 5.68 7.74
CA LYS A 50 -20.54 5.29 8.21
C LYS A 50 -20.65 5.35 9.73
N LEU A 51 -19.61 4.94 10.46
CA LEU A 51 -19.57 5.06 11.92
C LEU A 51 -19.62 6.53 12.35
N PHE A 52 -18.77 7.37 11.77
CA PHE A 52 -18.74 8.81 12.03
C PHE A 52 -20.08 9.50 11.76
N LEU A 53 -20.83 9.07 10.73
CA LEU A 53 -22.18 9.62 10.46
C LEU A 53 -23.26 9.17 11.45
N LEU A 54 -23.00 8.15 12.26
CA LEU A 54 -23.91 7.63 13.29
C LEU A 54 -23.51 8.05 14.71
N GLY A 55 -22.25 8.42 14.91
CA GLY A 55 -21.69 8.88 16.19
C GLY A 55 -21.89 10.38 16.42
N ASP A 56 -21.35 10.85 17.54
CA ASP A 56 -21.31 12.27 17.85
C ASP A 56 -20.14 12.95 17.11
N ASP A 57 -20.26 14.26 16.90
CA ASP A 57 -19.34 15.00 16.04
C ASP A 57 -18.01 15.32 16.75
N SER A 58 -17.16 14.30 16.97
CA SER A 58 -15.86 14.46 17.65
C SER A 58 -14.74 14.94 16.72
N ASP A 59 -13.84 15.78 17.23
CA ASP A 59 -12.69 16.26 16.46
C ASP A 59 -11.64 15.15 16.26
N GLY A 60 -11.51 14.23 17.23
CA GLY A 60 -10.68 13.04 17.13
C GLY A 60 -11.11 12.11 15.98
N GLU A 61 -12.40 11.75 15.88
CA GLU A 61 -12.88 10.87 14.80
C GLU A 61 -12.80 11.51 13.42
N LYS A 62 -13.09 12.82 13.30
CA LYS A 62 -12.87 13.57 12.05
C LYS A 62 -11.43 13.41 11.57
N LYS A 63 -10.46 13.48 12.49
CA LYS A 63 -9.04 13.35 12.18
C LYS A 63 -8.64 11.92 11.85
N ILE A 64 -9.18 10.93 12.57
CA ILE A 64 -9.05 9.50 12.21
C ILE A 64 -9.52 9.28 10.78
N LEU A 65 -10.75 9.69 10.47
CA LEU A 65 -11.36 9.52 9.15
C LEU A 65 -10.54 10.21 8.06
N THR A 66 -10.06 11.43 8.32
CA THR A 66 -9.16 12.14 7.40
C THR A 66 -7.87 11.35 7.16
N GLY A 67 -7.24 10.84 8.21
CA GLY A 67 -6.02 10.04 8.12
C GLY A 67 -6.21 8.76 7.29
N VAL A 68 -7.33 8.06 7.48
CA VAL A 68 -7.64 6.84 6.72
C VAL A 68 -7.93 7.15 5.24
N TRP A 69 -8.61 8.25 4.92
CA TRP A 69 -8.79 8.66 3.52
C TRP A 69 -7.47 9.04 2.83
N VAL A 70 -6.56 9.72 3.54
CA VAL A 70 -5.21 10.02 3.03
C VAL A 70 -4.43 8.73 2.78
N GLN A 71 -4.53 7.75 3.69
CA GLN A 71 -3.96 6.42 3.48
C GLN A 71 -4.55 5.71 2.25
N ALA A 72 -5.87 5.78 2.04
CA ALA A 72 -6.52 5.15 0.89
C ALA A 72 -6.01 5.71 -0.45
N VAL A 73 -5.83 7.03 -0.55
CA VAL A 73 -5.23 7.69 -1.71
C VAL A 73 -3.77 7.27 -1.91
N GLY A 74 -3.01 7.19 -0.80
CA GLY A 74 -1.63 6.71 -0.83
C GLY A 74 -1.50 5.27 -1.31
N GLN A 75 -2.33 4.38 -0.78
CA GLN A 75 -2.37 2.95 -1.13
C GLN A 75 -2.79 2.74 -2.60
N LEU A 76 -3.74 3.53 -3.11
CA LEU A 76 -4.11 3.50 -4.53
C LEU A 76 -2.95 3.97 -5.42
N SER A 77 -2.28 5.06 -5.04
CA SER A 77 -1.10 5.56 -5.75
C SER A 77 0.02 4.52 -5.76
N GLN A 78 0.25 3.84 -4.62
CA GLN A 78 1.21 2.76 -4.51
C GLN A 78 0.91 1.61 -5.49
N ALA A 79 -0.34 1.14 -5.51
CA ALA A 79 -0.77 0.07 -6.39
C ALA A 79 -0.56 0.41 -7.87
N ILE A 80 -0.93 1.63 -8.29
CA ILE A 80 -0.69 2.12 -9.65
C ILE A 80 0.81 2.15 -9.98
N GLY A 81 1.64 2.66 -9.05
CA GLY A 81 3.08 2.73 -9.23
C GLY A 81 3.75 1.36 -9.34
N VAL A 82 3.33 0.38 -8.54
CA VAL A 82 3.82 -1.00 -8.59
C VAL A 82 3.38 -1.69 -9.88
N GLU A 83 2.11 -1.56 -10.29
CA GLU A 83 1.61 -2.12 -11.55
C GLU A 83 2.38 -1.57 -12.77
N LYS A 84 2.70 -0.27 -12.74
CA LYS A 84 3.49 0.38 -13.78
C LYS A 84 4.91 -0.17 -13.87
N GLN A 85 5.53 -0.56 -12.75
CA GLN A 85 6.86 -1.19 -12.76
C GLN A 85 6.84 -2.56 -13.46
N ILE A 86 5.78 -3.34 -13.26
CA ILE A 86 5.65 -4.70 -13.80
C ILE A 86 5.33 -4.71 -15.30
N THR A 87 4.51 -3.75 -15.74
CA THR A 87 4.06 -3.64 -17.13
C THR A 87 4.99 -2.78 -18.00
N ALA A 88 6.02 -2.17 -17.41
CA ALA A 88 6.95 -1.30 -18.10
C ALA A 88 7.78 -2.04 -19.15
N THR A 89 7.94 -1.40 -20.31
CA THR A 89 8.82 -1.87 -21.39
C THR A 89 10.16 -1.13 -21.44
N THR A 90 10.30 -0.04 -20.67
CA THR A 90 11.50 0.78 -20.62
C THR A 90 11.89 1.13 -19.19
N LYS A 91 13.19 1.36 -18.98
CA LYS A 91 13.73 1.77 -17.67
C LYS A 91 13.13 3.09 -17.16
N GLU A 92 12.82 4.01 -18.05
CA GLU A 92 12.22 5.30 -17.69
C GLU A 92 10.82 5.12 -17.08
N ILE A 93 10.00 4.25 -17.67
CA ILE A 93 8.66 3.92 -17.15
C ILE A 93 8.77 3.21 -15.80
N VAL A 94 9.76 2.33 -15.61
CA VAL A 94 10.02 1.69 -14.30
C VAL A 94 10.32 2.75 -13.24
N ILE A 95 11.22 3.70 -13.52
CA ILE A 95 11.59 4.76 -12.58
C ILE A 95 10.40 5.66 -12.26
N GLU A 96 9.55 5.95 -13.25
CA GLU A 96 8.32 6.71 -13.02
C GLU A 96 7.35 5.96 -12.10
N GLY A 97 7.14 4.66 -12.33
CA GLY A 97 6.34 3.80 -11.47
C GLY A 97 6.87 3.75 -10.04
N GLN A 98 8.20 3.67 -9.85
CA GLN A 98 8.84 3.74 -8.53
C GLN A 98 8.56 5.06 -7.81
N LYS A 99 8.64 6.20 -8.50
CA LYS A 99 8.36 7.52 -7.92
C LYS A 99 6.89 7.63 -7.48
N ILE A 100 5.97 7.11 -8.28
CA ILE A 100 4.54 7.07 -7.94
C ILE A 100 4.33 6.18 -6.71
N ALA A 101 4.96 5.00 -6.67
CA ALA A 101 4.84 4.09 -5.55
C ALA A 101 5.34 4.72 -4.23
N ILE A 102 6.53 5.31 -4.25
CA ILE A 102 7.13 5.99 -3.10
C ILE A 102 6.27 7.18 -2.63
N THR A 103 5.70 7.95 -3.56
CA THR A 103 4.75 9.03 -3.22
C THR A 103 3.52 8.46 -2.51
N GLY A 104 3.02 7.31 -2.97
CA GLY A 104 1.94 6.59 -2.30
C GLY A 104 2.29 6.19 -0.86
N ASP A 105 3.49 5.66 -0.64
CA ASP A 105 3.98 5.28 0.70
C ASP A 105 4.07 6.50 1.64
N TRP A 106 4.46 7.67 1.13
CA TRP A 106 4.48 8.91 1.90
C TRP A 106 3.08 9.34 2.34
N TYR A 107 2.09 9.30 1.43
CA TYR A 107 0.71 9.60 1.81
C TYR A 107 0.20 8.63 2.87
N GLN A 108 0.49 7.33 2.75
CA GLN A 108 0.12 6.35 3.77
C GLN A 108 0.74 6.68 5.13
N THR A 109 2.02 7.04 5.17
CA THR A 109 2.71 7.42 6.40
C THR A 109 2.07 8.66 7.04
N ILE A 110 1.79 9.70 6.26
CA ILE A 110 1.14 10.92 6.73
C ILE A 110 -0.26 10.62 7.26
N GLY A 111 -1.04 9.84 6.53
CA GLY A 111 -2.40 9.47 6.95
C GLY A 111 -2.41 8.59 8.19
N ALA A 112 -1.44 7.69 8.37
CA ALA A 112 -1.29 6.90 9.58
C ALA A 112 -0.94 7.77 10.79
N ALA A 113 -0.07 8.78 10.61
CA ALA A 113 0.22 9.75 11.66
C ALA A 113 -1.02 10.57 12.06
N LEU A 114 -1.82 11.01 11.09
CA LEU A 114 -3.09 11.70 11.36
C LEU A 114 -4.07 10.80 12.12
N GLN A 115 -4.20 9.53 11.73
CA GLN A 115 -5.03 8.55 12.42
C GLN A 115 -4.59 8.36 13.88
N ALA A 116 -3.30 8.19 14.13
CA ALA A 116 -2.78 8.04 15.48
C ALA A 116 -3.06 9.28 16.35
N ILE A 117 -2.81 10.49 15.82
CA ILE A 117 -3.13 11.74 16.52
C ILE A 117 -4.63 11.86 16.80
N GLY A 118 -5.48 11.48 15.85
CA GLY A 118 -6.94 11.46 16.07
C GLY A 118 -7.35 10.47 17.16
N GLY A 119 -6.75 9.27 17.19
CA GLY A 119 -6.99 8.28 18.25
C GLY A 119 -6.58 8.78 19.64
N GLU A 120 -5.45 9.49 19.75
CA GLU A 120 -5.06 10.14 21.00
C GLU A 120 -6.06 11.21 21.45
N GLN A 121 -6.66 11.95 20.50
CA GLN A 121 -7.68 12.95 20.82
C GLN A 121 -8.97 12.32 21.32
N VAL A 122 -9.45 11.27 20.65
CA VAL A 122 -10.61 10.49 21.11
C VAL A 122 -10.40 10.01 22.55
N LEU A 123 -9.24 9.41 22.85
CA LEU A 123 -8.92 8.95 24.21
C LEU A 123 -8.95 10.08 25.27
N VAL A 124 -8.61 11.31 24.91
CA VAL A 124 -8.67 12.46 25.82
C VAL A 124 -10.11 12.96 25.99
N GLU A 125 -10.91 12.92 24.93
CA GLU A 125 -12.34 13.27 24.92
C GLU A 125 -13.15 12.28 25.79
N GLU A 126 -12.91 10.97 25.63
CA GLU A 126 -13.53 9.89 26.43
C GLU A 126 -13.20 9.95 27.92
N GLN A 127 -12.10 10.59 28.32
CA GLN A 127 -11.79 10.78 29.74
C GLN A 127 -12.61 11.89 30.40
N GLN A 128 -13.20 12.76 29.58
CA GLN A 128 -13.99 13.92 30.02
C GLN A 128 -15.50 13.66 29.89
N GLU A 129 -15.89 12.73 29.01
CA GLU A 129 -17.26 12.35 28.71
C GLU A 129 -17.54 10.90 29.13
N GLU A 130 -18.81 10.52 29.36
CA GLU A 130 -19.18 9.11 29.62
C GLU A 130 -19.43 8.31 28.32
N ILE A 131 -18.87 8.77 27.20
CA ILE A 131 -19.02 8.17 25.86
C ILE A 131 -17.72 7.44 25.53
N VAL A 132 -17.85 6.28 24.87
CA VAL A 132 -16.72 5.48 24.38
C VAL A 132 -16.92 5.26 22.88
N GLU A 133 -15.93 5.68 22.11
CA GLU A 133 -15.91 5.60 20.66
C GLU A 133 -14.97 4.48 20.17
N PHE A 134 -15.07 4.15 18.88
CA PHE A 134 -14.23 3.14 18.27
C PHE A 134 -12.94 3.76 17.69
N VAL A 135 -11.77 3.33 18.20
CA VAL A 135 -10.46 3.70 17.64
C VAL A 135 -9.88 2.53 16.82
N PRO A 136 -9.76 2.65 15.48
CA PRO A 136 -9.25 1.60 14.59
C PRO A 136 -7.72 1.47 14.56
#